data_AF-A0A2D6D5V2-F1
#
_entry.id   AF-A0A2D6D5V2-F1
#
_cell.length_a   1.000
_cell.length_b   1.000
_cell.length_c   1.000
_cell.angle_alpha   90.00
_cell.angle_beta   90.00
_cell.angle_gamma   90.00
#
_symmetry.space_group_name_H-M   'P 1'
#
loop_
_entity.id
_entity.type
_entity.pdbx_description
1 polymer ?
#
loop_
_entity_poly.entity_id
_entity_poly.type
_entity_poly.pdbx_seq_one_letter_code
_entity_poly.pdbx_strand_id
1 'polypeptide(L)'
;MKQTSILHSPTLESVLMVERTIKKYSQECGKYQLWKKLPKKMMYQTFQVILDYLEESGKIMIDKDRCIIWTYNPVRIKKLISEELVVR
;
A
#
# COMPACT_ATOMS: atom_id res chain seq x y z
N MET A 1 14.84 -8.82 13.27
CA MET A 1 13.44 -8.39 13.02
C MET A 1 12.60 -8.86 14.19
N LYS A 2 11.88 -7.96 14.88
CA LYS A 2 10.95 -8.37 15.95
C LYS A 2 9.84 -9.19 15.30
N GLN A 3 9.73 -10.48 15.65
CA GLN A 3 8.58 -11.29 15.30
C GLN A 3 7.37 -10.69 16.01
N THR A 4 6.60 -9.90 15.28
CA THR A 4 5.27 -9.50 15.72
C THR A 4 4.42 -10.73 15.50
N SER A 5 3.92 -11.35 16.56
CA SER A 5 2.91 -12.39 16.42
C SER A 5 1.75 -11.79 15.63
N ILE A 6 1.64 -12.15 14.35
CA ILE A 6 0.54 -11.71 13.51
C ILE A 6 -0.70 -12.42 14.06
N LEU A 7 -1.36 -11.78 15.02
CA LEU A 7 -2.52 -12.36 15.71
C LEU A 7 -3.63 -12.66 14.70
N HIS A 8 -3.75 -11.83 13.66
CA HIS A 8 -4.65 -12.01 12.50
C HIS A 8 -4.02 -11.46 11.22
N SER A 9 -4.00 -12.29 10.18
CA SER A 9 -3.61 -11.86 8.82
C SER A 9 -4.72 -11.02 8.18
N PRO A 10 -4.41 -9.90 7.51
CA PRO A 10 -5.41 -9.15 6.77
C PRO A 10 -6.02 -9.98 5.65
N THR A 11 -7.33 -9.84 5.43
CA THR A 11 -7.99 -10.42 4.26
C THR A 11 -7.60 -9.66 2.99
N LEU A 12 -7.71 -10.31 1.83
CA LEU A 12 -7.51 -9.63 0.53
C LEU A 12 -8.43 -8.41 0.38
N GLU A 13 -9.68 -8.50 0.84
CA GLU A 13 -10.62 -7.38 0.83
C GLU A 13 -10.09 -6.16 1.60
N SER A 14 -9.48 -6.41 2.77
CA SER A 14 -8.86 -5.37 3.60
C SER A 14 -7.67 -4.73 2.90
N VAL A 15 -6.81 -5.53 2.27
CA VAL A 15 -5.67 -5.02 1.48
C VAL A 15 -6.16 -4.14 0.33
N LEU A 16 -7.13 -4.61 -0.45
CA LEU A 16 -7.70 -3.87 -1.57
C LEU A 16 -8.40 -2.58 -1.13
N MET A 17 -9.05 -2.57 0.04
CA MET A 17 -9.64 -1.36 0.61
C MET A 17 -8.56 -0.30 0.92
N VAL A 18 -7.45 -0.73 1.54
CA VAL A 18 -6.32 0.16 1.82
C VAL A 18 -5.69 0.66 0.53
N GLU A 19 -5.43 -0.20 -0.46
CA GLU A 19 -4.88 0.20 -1.77
C GLU A 19 -5.74 1.26 -2.46
N ARG A 20 -7.07 1.07 -2.50
CA ARG A 20 -8.00 2.05 -3.08
C ARG A 20 -7.95 3.38 -2.34
N THR A 21 -7.84 3.34 -1.00
CA THR A 21 -7.78 4.55 -0.18
C THR A 21 -6.47 5.30 -0.42
N ILE A 22 -5.34 4.59 -0.53
CA ILE A 22 -4.03 5.19 -0.86
C ILE A 22 -4.06 5.83 -2.23
N LYS A 23 -4.56 5.12 -3.26
CA LYS A 23 -4.68 5.68 -4.61
C LYS A 23 -5.49 6.98 -4.64
N LYS A 24 -6.56 7.05 -3.84
CA LYS A 24 -7.45 8.20 -3.78
C LYS A 24 -6.82 9.43 -3.11
N TYR A 25 -6.00 9.23 -2.06
CA TYR A 25 -5.42 10.30 -1.25
C TYR A 25 -3.88 10.31 -1.28
N SER A 26 -3.30 9.82 -2.38
CA SER A 26 -1.86 9.71 -2.56
C SER A 26 -1.22 11.09 -2.44
N GLN A 27 -0.11 11.20 -1.70
CA GLN A 27 0.60 12.45 -1.42
C GLN A 27 -0.15 13.46 -0.52
N GLU A 28 -1.35 13.13 -0.03
CA GLU A 28 -2.13 14.03 0.84
C GLU A 28 -2.04 13.69 2.33
N CYS A 29 -1.66 12.45 2.68
CA CYS A 29 -1.91 11.91 4.02
C CYS A 29 -0.75 11.05 4.53
N GLY A 30 -0.43 11.22 5.81
CA GLY A 30 0.38 10.24 6.55
C GLY A 30 -0.44 9.04 7.05
N LYS A 31 0.24 8.04 7.62
CA LYS A 31 -0.35 6.75 8.09
C LYS A 31 -1.66 6.95 8.88
N TYR A 32 -1.66 7.82 9.88
CA TYR A 32 -2.82 8.02 10.77
C TYR A 32 -4.00 8.73 10.08
N GLN A 33 -3.74 9.72 9.24
CA GLN A 33 -4.78 10.42 8.48
C GLN A 33 -5.43 9.47 7.46
N LEU A 34 -4.61 8.67 6.78
CA LEU A 34 -5.09 7.67 5.84
C LEU A 34 -5.95 6.60 6.54
N TRP A 35 -5.50 6.10 7.70
CA TRP A 35 -6.26 5.15 8.52
C TRP A 35 -7.65 5.69 8.91
N LYS A 36 -7.76 6.98 9.24
CA LYS A 36 -9.05 7.64 9.51
C LYS A 36 -9.94 7.78 8.29
N LYS A 37 -9.36 7.85 7.09
CA LYS A 37 -10.09 7.95 5.82
C LYS A 37 -10.55 6.60 5.27
N LEU A 38 -10.22 5.47 5.93
CA LEU A 38 -10.68 4.16 5.52
C LEU A 38 -12.21 4.08 5.59
N PRO A 39 -12.89 3.50 4.58
CA PRO A 39 -14.35 3.41 4.56
C PRO A 39 -14.90 2.46 5.64
N LYS A 40 -14.09 1.50 6.11
CA LYS A 40 -14.42 0.59 7.21
C LYS A 40 -13.31 0.61 8.25
N LYS A 41 -13.71 0.65 9.52
CA LYS A 41 -12.76 0.60 10.64
C LYS A 41 -12.02 -0.74 10.67
N MET A 42 -10.73 -0.69 10.95
CA MET A 42 -9.88 -1.85 11.21
C MET A 42 -8.88 -1.53 12.32
N MET A 43 -8.35 -2.57 12.96
CA MET A 43 -7.28 -2.43 13.94
C MET A 43 -6.07 -1.75 13.31
N TYR A 44 -5.46 -0.81 14.02
CA TYR A 44 -4.32 -0.06 13.52
C TYR A 44 -3.11 -0.97 13.21
N GLN A 45 -2.92 -2.05 13.97
CA GLN A 45 -1.88 -3.06 13.72
C GLN A 45 -2.09 -3.78 12.38
N THR A 46 -3.31 -4.21 12.07
CA THR A 46 -3.63 -4.83 10.77
C THR A 46 -3.39 -3.84 9.62
N PHE A 47 -3.74 -2.58 9.80
CA PHE A 47 -3.43 -1.52 8.83
C PHE A 47 -1.92 -1.36 8.61
N GLN A 48 -1.11 -1.39 9.67
CA GLN A 48 0.35 -1.35 9.56
C GLN A 48 0.90 -2.54 8.79
N VAL A 49 0.46 -3.76 9.08
CA VAL A 49 0.87 -4.97 8.33
C VAL A 49 0.57 -4.82 6.84
N ILE A 50 -0.58 -4.24 6.47
CA ILE A 50 -0.91 -3.97 5.07
C ILE A 50 0.03 -2.92 4.48
N LEU A 51 0.33 -1.83 5.19
CA LEU A 51 1.26 -0.81 4.70
C LEU A 51 2.66 -1.39 4.48
N ASP A 52 3.16 -2.19 5.42
CA ASP A 52 4.48 -2.82 5.33
C ASP A 52 4.53 -3.75 4.10
N TYR A 53 3.50 -4.57 3.88
CA TYR A 53 3.38 -5.39 2.67
C TYR A 53 3.35 -4.57 1.36
N LEU A 54 2.62 -3.45 1.35
CA LEU A 54 2.52 -2.59 0.16
C LEU A 54 3.84 -1.85 -0.12
N GLU A 55 4.59 -1.49 0.93
CA GLU A 55 5.90 -0.85 0.82
C GLU A 55 6.95 -1.87 0.35
N GLU A 56 6.99 -3.06 0.95
CA GLU A 56 7.89 -4.16 0.53
C GLU A 56 7.63 -4.60 -0.92
N SER A 57 6.37 -4.59 -1.38
CA SER A 57 6.02 -4.89 -2.78
C SER A 57 6.20 -3.71 -3.74
N GLY A 58 6.70 -2.57 -3.25
CA GLY A 58 7.00 -1.38 -4.06
C GLY A 58 5.76 -0.69 -4.64
N LYS A 59 4.56 -0.99 -4.12
CA LYS A 59 3.30 -0.35 -4.53
C LYS A 59 3.10 1.03 -3.91
N ILE A 60 3.72 1.25 -2.76
CA ILE A 60 3.75 2.53 -2.08
C ILE A 60 5.18 2.88 -1.67
N MET A 61 5.40 4.16 -1.42
CA MET A 61 6.59 4.71 -0.78
C MET A 61 6.14 5.67 0.32
N ILE A 62 6.90 5.74 1.41
CA ILE A 62 6.69 6.73 2.46
C ILE A 62 7.85 7.71 2.42
N ASP A 63 7.53 8.99 2.20
CA ASP A 63 8.55 10.03 2.11
C ASP A 63 9.08 10.46 3.50
N LYS A 64 10.05 11.37 3.49
CA LYS A 64 10.66 11.96 4.69
C LYS A 64 9.65 12.68 5.60
N ASP A 65 8.57 13.20 5.02
CA ASP A 65 7.51 13.92 5.72
C ASP A 65 6.40 12.96 6.20
N ARG A 66 6.64 11.65 6.05
CA ARG A 66 5.75 10.53 6.41
C ARG A 66 4.46 10.48 5.58
N CYS A 67 4.46 11.09 4.40
CA CYS A 67 3.36 11.05 3.47
C CYS A 67 3.39 9.73 2.67
N ILE A 68 2.22 9.12 2.47
CA ILE A 68 2.09 7.88 1.71
C ILE A 68 1.86 8.20 0.24
N ILE A 69 2.73 7.67 -0.62
CA ILE A 69 2.74 7.91 -2.06
C ILE A 69 2.48 6.60 -2.79
N TRP A 70 1.50 6.58 -3.69
CA TRP A 70 1.27 5.47 -4.60
C TRP A 70 2.29 5.46 -5.75
N THR A 71 2.99 4.35 -5.95
CA THR A 71 4.09 4.24 -6.93
C THR A 71 3.78 3.27 -8.08
N TYR A 72 2.83 2.34 -7.90
CA TYR A 72 2.54 1.32 -8.90
C TYR A 72 1.82 1.90 -10.14
N ASN A 73 2.47 1.82 -11.30
CA ASN A 73 1.96 2.30 -12.58
C ASN A 73 1.57 1.13 -13.52
N PRO A 74 0.30 0.68 -13.49
CA PRO A 74 -0.13 -0.46 -14.31
C PRO A 74 -0.09 -0.17 -15.81
N VAL A 75 -0.26 1.09 -16.23
CA VAL A 75 -0.23 1.47 -17.65
C VAL A 75 1.17 1.28 -18.21
N ARG A 76 2.19 1.76 -17.49
CA ARG A 76 3.59 1.58 -17.87
C ARG A 76 3.98 0.10 -17.91
N ILE A 77 3.57 -0.68 -16.91
CA ILE A 77 3.86 -2.12 -16.86
C ILE A 77 3.21 -2.85 -18.04
N LYS A 78 1.93 -2.58 -18.34
CA LYS A 78 1.26 -3.17 -19.50
C LYS A 78 1.96 -2.84 -20.82
N LYS A 79 2.41 -1.59 -20.97
CA LYS A 79 3.18 -1.16 -22.14
C LYS A 79 4.50 -1.95 -22.28
N LEU A 80 5.26 -2.08 -21.19
CA LEU A 80 6.51 -2.85 -21.20
C LEU A 80 6.29 -4.34 -21.56
N ILE A 81 5.22 -4.94 -21.04
CA ILE A 81 4.85 -6.33 -21.36
C ILE A 81 4.48 -6.46 -22.85
N SER A 82 3.73 -5.51 -23.41
CA SER A 82 3.36 -5.53 -24.83
C SER A 82 4.54 -5.29 -25.77
N GLU A 83 5.59 -4.60 -25.29
CA GLU A 83 6.82 -4.32 -26.05
C GLU A 83 7.82 -5.48 -25.99
N GLU A 84 7.43 -6.66 -25.45
CA GLU A 84 8.29 -7.85 -25.25
C GLU A 84 9.62 -7.54 -24.55
N LEU A 85 9.65 -6.48 -23.73
CA LEU A 85 10.87 -6.08 -23.04
C LEU A 85 11.24 -7.12 -21.99
N VAL A 86 12.21 -7.98 -22.35
CA VAL A 86 13.01 -8.75 -21.40
C VAL A 86 13.79 -7.74 -20.57
N VAL A 87 13.42 -7.58 -19.30
CA VAL A 87 14.25 -6.89 -18.33
C VAL A 87 15.54 -7.70 -18.20
N ARG A 88 16.60 -7.26 -18.89
CA ARG A 88 17.96 -7.82 -18.76
C ARG A 88 18.65 -7.23 -17.55
#